data_AF-T1B706-F1
#
_entry.id   AF-T1B706-F1
#
_cell.length_a   1.000
_cell.length_b   1.000
_cell.length_c   1.000
_cell.angle_alpha   90.00
_cell.angle_beta   90.00
_cell.angle_gamma   90.00
#
_symmetry.space_group_name_H-M   'P 1'
#
loop_
_entity.id
_entity.type
_entity.pdbx_description
1 polymer ?
#
loop_
_entity_poly.entity_id
_entity_poly.type
_entity_poly.pdbx_seq_one_letter_code
_entity_poly.pdbx_strand_id
1 'polypeptide(L)'
;IEVNEGVYVTSTVPGYPAYGVLNAGMHVLSWDGHIITNISTIEAAALNDHAGSKVVVTTNTGTYNFTANSKGLIGVSLAPEYKFSDGILGTIIYFLYELFALSFMLNFLVGVVNLLPLPGFDGWRIYSANIKSTKFINFLGALVLIGIVLNALPLLAHI
;
A
#
# COMPACT_ATOMS: atom_id res chain seq x y z
N ILE A 1 -0.10 14.77 -7.91
CA ILE A 1 1.33 14.81 -7.50
C ILE A 1 1.31 14.63 -6.01
N GLU A 2 1.66 13.44 -5.53
CA GLU A 2 1.86 13.20 -4.10
C GLU A 2 3.08 14.02 -3.67
N VAL A 3 2.90 14.86 -2.66
CA VAL A 3 4.00 15.62 -2.07
C VAL A 3 4.39 14.85 -0.81
N ASN A 4 5.64 14.39 -0.75
CA ASN A 4 6.15 13.76 0.47
C ASN A 4 6.42 14.88 1.48
N GLU A 5 5.65 14.93 2.56
CA GLU A 5 5.82 15.95 3.61
C GLU A 5 6.79 15.54 4.72
N GLY A 6 7.30 14.31 4.66
CA GLY A 6 8.26 13.78 5.60
C GLY A 6 7.97 12.36 6.05
N VAL A 7 8.72 11.91 7.05
CA VAL A 7 8.68 10.54 7.58
C VAL A 7 8.26 10.56 9.05
N TYR A 8 7.25 9.79 9.40
CA TYR A 8 6.66 9.80 10.74
C TYR A 8 6.82 8.47 11.44
N VAL A 9 6.95 8.53 12.77
CA VAL A 9 6.91 7.34 13.63
C VAL A 9 5.50 6.78 13.64
N THR A 10 5.35 5.51 13.26
CA THR A 10 4.06 4.80 13.34
C THR A 10 3.95 3.98 14.61
N SER A 11 5.05 3.35 15.05
CA SER A 11 5.11 2.58 16.28
C SER A 11 6.54 2.30 16.72
N THR A 12 6.69 1.79 17.94
CA THR A 12 7.96 1.27 18.48
C THR A 12 7.79 -0.17 18.96
N VAL A 13 8.87 -0.94 18.89
CA VAL A 13 8.85 -2.38 19.16
C VAL A 13 9.22 -2.67 20.61
N PRO A 14 8.40 -3.38 21.41
CA PRO A 14 8.74 -3.78 22.77
C PRO A 14 10.09 -4.51 22.85
N GLY A 15 10.90 -4.14 23.84
CA GLY A 15 12.23 -4.72 24.05
C GLY A 15 13.35 -4.11 23.19
N TYR A 16 13.07 -3.07 22.41
CA TYR A 16 14.07 -2.31 21.65
C TYR A 16 14.34 -0.93 22.28
N PRO A 17 15.51 -0.31 21.98
CA PRO A 17 15.93 0.97 22.56
C PRO A 17 14.93 2.13 22.42
N ALA A 18 14.19 2.21 21.32
CA ALA A 18 13.24 3.30 21.07
C ALA A 18 11.88 3.12 21.79
N TYR A 19 11.65 1.96 22.40
CA TYR A 19 10.35 1.63 23.01
C TYR A 19 9.99 2.55 24.17
N GLY A 20 8.81 3.16 24.10
CA GLY A 20 8.32 4.12 25.10
C GLY A 20 9.03 5.48 25.10
N VAL A 21 10.00 5.69 24.20
CA VAL A 21 10.71 6.97 24.04
C VAL A 21 10.19 7.72 22.81
N LEU A 22 10.18 7.06 21.65
CA LEU A 22 9.54 7.59 20.45
C LEU A 22 8.07 7.19 20.44
N ASN A 23 7.19 8.16 20.17
CA ASN A 23 5.75 7.95 20.10
C ASN A 23 5.24 8.09 18.68
N ALA A 24 4.14 7.39 18.38
CA ALA A 24 3.46 7.50 17.10
C ALA A 24 3.04 8.95 16.81
N GLY A 25 3.21 9.38 15.56
CA GLY A 25 2.92 10.74 15.10
C GLY A 25 4.09 11.72 15.20
N MET A 26 5.23 11.34 15.79
CA MET A 26 6.43 12.17 15.75
C MET A 26 6.99 12.26 14.32
N HIS A 27 7.25 13.48 13.84
CA HIS A 27 7.87 13.73 12.54
C HIS A 27 9.40 13.63 12.69
N VAL A 28 10.03 12.71 11.96
CA VAL A 28 11.48 12.53 11.93
C VAL A 28 12.12 13.56 10.99
N LEU A 29 12.94 14.45 11.55
CA LEU A 29 13.61 15.53 10.84
C LEU A 29 15.05 15.16 10.46
N SER A 30 15.75 14.41 11.31
CA SER A 30 17.09 13.91 11.01
C SER A 30 17.42 12.59 11.68
N TRP A 31 18.35 11.86 11.08
CA TRP A 31 18.92 10.61 11.58
C TRP A 31 20.44 10.67 11.45
N ASP A 32 21.13 10.67 12.59
CA ASP A 32 22.59 10.83 12.69
C ASP A 32 23.13 12.05 11.91
N GLY A 33 22.37 13.15 11.96
CA GLY A 33 22.71 14.39 11.27
C GLY A 33 22.30 14.44 9.80
N HIS A 34 21.84 13.34 9.20
CA HIS A 34 21.25 13.33 7.87
C HIS A 34 19.81 13.84 7.91
N ILE A 35 19.51 14.88 7.12
CA ILE A 35 18.15 15.41 7.01
C ILE A 35 17.25 14.38 6.34
N ILE A 36 16.14 14.05 6.99
CA ILE A 36 15.16 13.09 6.48
C ILE A 36 14.00 13.85 5.85
N THR A 37 13.78 13.62 4.56
CA THR A 37 12.69 14.25 3.80
C THR A 37 11.76 13.23 3.16
N ASN A 38 12.20 11.98 3.02
CA ASN A 38 11.41 10.89 2.46
C ASN A 38 11.95 9.52 2.92
N ILE A 39 11.24 8.44 2.55
CA ILE A 39 11.60 7.08 2.95
C ILE A 39 12.99 6.65 2.45
N SER A 40 13.41 7.11 1.28
CA SER A 40 14.73 6.74 0.72
C SER A 40 15.87 7.38 1.51
N THR A 41 15.69 8.63 2.00
CA THR A 41 16.71 9.30 2.83
C THR A 41 16.90 8.60 4.18
N ILE A 42 15.84 8.06 4.75
CA ILE A 42 15.93 7.33 6.02
C ILE A 42 16.50 5.93 5.84
N GLU A 43 16.14 5.22 4.76
CA GLU A 43 16.76 3.94 4.42
C GLU A 43 18.28 4.10 4.26
N ALA A 44 18.72 5.14 3.54
CA ALA A 44 20.14 5.43 3.37
C ALA A 44 20.85 5.77 4.68
N ALA A 45 20.20 6.52 5.59
CA ALA A 45 20.78 6.88 6.88
C ALA A 45 20.89 5.66 7.81
N ALA A 46 19.80 4.88 7.93
CA ALA A 46 19.72 3.71 8.81
C ALA A 46 20.65 2.56 8.38
N LEU A 47 21.09 2.51 7.11
CA LEU A 47 22.11 1.55 6.66
C LEU A 47 23.47 1.73 7.36
N ASN A 48 23.73 2.90 7.96
CA ASN A 48 24.96 3.14 8.72
C ASN A 48 24.86 2.65 10.17
N ASP A 49 23.65 2.27 10.63
CA ASP A 49 23.45 1.75 11.98
C ASP A 49 24.04 0.34 12.08
N HIS A 50 24.88 0.14 13.09
CA HIS A 50 25.52 -1.15 13.34
C HIS A 50 25.41 -1.51 14.82
N ALA A 51 25.72 -2.77 15.16
CA ALA A 51 25.57 -3.23 16.52
C ALA A 51 26.32 -2.35 17.52
N GLY A 52 25.63 -1.87 18.55
CA GLY A 52 26.18 -1.00 19.59
C GLY A 52 26.51 0.44 19.15
N SER A 53 26.20 0.85 17.92
CA SER A 53 26.36 2.25 17.50
C SER A 53 25.44 3.17 18.29
N LYS A 54 25.83 4.43 18.42
CA LYS A 54 24.91 5.48 18.88
C LYS A 54 24.11 5.96 17.68
N VAL A 55 22.79 6.02 17.84
CA VAL A 55 21.86 6.51 16.83
C VAL A 55 21.15 7.74 17.39
N VAL A 56 21.26 8.87 16.69
CA VAL A 56 20.70 10.15 17.07
C VAL A 56 19.52 10.47 16.18
N VAL A 57 18.32 10.43 16.73
CA VAL A 57 17.08 10.72 16.00
C VAL A 57 16.57 12.09 16.43
N THR A 58 16.50 13.04 15.51
CA THR A 58 15.86 14.33 15.75
C THR A 58 14.45 14.31 15.17
N THR A 59 13.48 14.64 16.02
CA THR A 59 12.08 14.77 15.65
C THR A 59 11.59 16.20 15.88
N ASN A 60 10.36 16.50 15.47
CA ASN A 60 9.67 17.74 15.82
C ASN A 60 9.47 17.95 17.33
N THR A 61 9.60 16.92 18.16
CA THR A 61 9.44 17.00 19.62
C THR A 61 10.77 17.09 20.38
N GLY A 62 11.89 16.91 19.70
CA GLY A 62 13.22 16.90 20.32
C GLY A 62 14.18 15.88 19.69
N THR A 63 15.39 15.84 20.21
CA THR A 63 16.47 14.93 19.79
C THR A 63 16.66 13.83 20.83
N TYR A 64 16.71 12.59 20.36
CA TYR A 64 16.81 11.38 21.16
C TYR A 64 18.06 10.60 20.78
N ASN A 65 18.75 10.06 21.78
CA ASN A 65 19.97 9.28 21.59
C ASN A 65 19.71 7.82 22.01
N PHE A 66 19.98 6.89 21.12
CA PHE A 66 19.82 5.46 21.34
C PHE A 66 21.15 4.74 21.18
N THR A 67 21.27 3.58 21.82
CA THR A 67 22.32 2.62 21.50
C THR A 67 21.68 1.46 20.75
N ALA A 68 22.09 1.23 19.51
CA ALA A 68 21.55 0.18 18.67
C ALA A 68 21.82 -1.20 19.28
N ASN A 69 20.86 -2.11 19.13
CA ASN A 69 20.99 -3.46 19.67
C ASN A 69 22.04 -4.30 18.89
N SER A 70 22.18 -5.59 19.21
CA SER A 70 23.13 -6.49 18.53
C SER A 70 22.90 -6.66 17.02
N LYS A 71 21.77 -6.19 16.48
CA LYS A 71 21.44 -6.20 15.06
C LYS A 71 21.57 -4.82 14.39
N GLY A 72 22.05 -3.80 15.11
CA GLY A 72 22.09 -2.43 14.60
C GLY A 72 20.72 -1.76 14.57
N LEU A 73 19.74 -2.22 15.35
CA LEU A 73 18.38 -1.71 15.31
C LEU A 73 17.99 -0.99 16.60
N ILE A 74 17.23 0.10 16.47
CA ILE A 74 16.61 0.81 17.59
C ILE A 74 15.12 0.49 17.78
N GLY A 75 14.49 -0.20 16.82
CA GLY A 75 13.12 -0.72 16.93
C GLY A 75 12.02 0.32 16.78
N VAL A 76 12.10 1.12 15.71
CA VAL A 76 11.06 2.08 15.32
C VAL A 76 10.50 1.70 13.95
N SER A 77 9.19 1.81 13.80
CA SER A 77 8.51 1.71 12.51
C SER A 77 8.18 3.11 12.01
N LEU A 78 8.49 3.34 10.74
CA LEU A 78 8.36 4.63 10.10
C LEU A 78 7.48 4.51 8.86
N ALA A 79 6.71 5.54 8.55
CA ALA A 79 5.96 5.63 7.31
C ALA A 79 6.06 7.05 6.72
N PRO A 80 6.13 7.18 5.39
CA PRO A 80 5.94 8.48 4.76
C PRO A 80 4.50 8.97 4.99
N GLU A 81 4.35 10.28 5.23
CA GLU A 81 3.04 10.92 5.09
C GLU A 81 2.91 11.45 3.67
N TYR A 82 1.92 10.93 2.95
CA TYR A 82 1.54 11.45 1.64
C TYR A 82 0.44 12.47 1.85
N LYS A 83 0.75 13.74 1.63
CA LYS A 83 -0.29 14.75 1.43
C LYS A 83 -0.39 15.08 -0.04
N PHE A 84 -1.62 15.17 -0.53
CA PHE A 84 -1.84 15.81 -1.81
C PHE A 84 -1.59 17.30 -1.64
N SER A 85 -0.96 17.92 -2.64
CA SER A 85 -0.68 19.36 -2.61
C SER A 85 -1.95 20.15 -2.21
N ASP A 86 -1.87 20.92 -1.12
CA ASP A 86 -2.96 21.71 -0.53
C ASP A 86 -3.38 22.95 -1.36
N GLY A 87 -3.27 22.87 -2.68
CA GLY A 87 -3.63 23.95 -3.61
C GLY A 87 -4.77 23.58 -4.55
N ILE A 88 -5.42 24.58 -5.13
CA ILE A 88 -6.49 24.41 -6.14
C ILE A 88 -6.04 23.47 -7.27
N LEU A 89 -4.80 23.61 -7.74
CA LEU A 89 -4.23 22.71 -8.75
C LEU A 89 -4.10 21.28 -8.26
N GLY A 90 -3.72 21.06 -7.00
CA GLY A 90 -3.64 19.75 -6.37
C GLY A 90 -5.01 19.08 -6.29
N THR A 91 -6.04 19.81 -5.85
CA THR A 91 -7.43 19.33 -5.80
C THR A 91 -7.96 18.96 -7.17
N ILE A 92 -7.72 19.78 -8.21
CA ILE A 92 -8.16 19.49 -9.58
C ILE A 92 -7.45 18.25 -10.12
N ILE A 93 -6.13 18.13 -9.93
CA ILE A 93 -5.38 16.95 -10.38
C ILE A 93 -5.89 15.69 -9.66
N TYR A 94 -6.15 15.78 -8.36
CA TYR A 94 -6.70 14.66 -7.58
C TYR A 94 -8.08 14.25 -8.08
N PHE A 95 -8.99 15.20 -8.29
CA PHE A 95 -10.31 14.95 -8.86
C PHE A 95 -10.21 14.26 -10.24
N LEU A 96 -9.35 14.74 -11.13
CA LEU A 96 -9.15 14.13 -12.44
C LEU A 96 -8.55 12.73 -12.32
N TYR A 97 -7.59 12.52 -11.43
CA TYR A 97 -7.00 11.21 -11.16
C TYR A 97 -8.07 10.21 -10.70
N GLU A 98 -8.90 10.57 -9.71
CA GLU A 98 -9.98 9.71 -9.24
C GLU A 98 -11.00 9.44 -10.35
N LEU A 99 -11.43 10.48 -11.08
CA LEU A 99 -12.38 10.34 -12.17
C LEU A 99 -11.89 9.36 -13.23
N PHE A 100 -10.64 9.49 -13.67
CA PHE A 100 -10.06 8.58 -14.65
C PHE A 100 -9.80 7.19 -14.09
N ALA A 101 -9.35 7.07 -12.85
CA ALA A 101 -9.13 5.77 -12.20
C ALA A 101 -10.45 4.99 -12.05
N LEU A 102 -11.51 5.64 -11.58
CA LEU A 102 -12.84 5.05 -11.45
C LEU A 102 -13.44 4.74 -12.83
N SER A 103 -13.32 5.64 -13.79
CA SER A 103 -13.80 5.41 -15.15
C SER A 103 -13.07 4.24 -15.80
N PHE A 104 -11.74 4.16 -15.65
CA PHE A 104 -10.95 3.04 -16.15
C PHE A 104 -11.36 1.73 -15.47
N MET A 105 -11.46 1.73 -14.13
CA MET A 105 -11.86 0.55 -13.36
C MET A 105 -13.25 0.06 -13.78
N LEU A 106 -14.22 0.96 -13.92
CA LEU A 106 -15.57 0.62 -14.37
C LEU A 106 -15.56 0.00 -15.77
N ASN A 107 -14.90 0.64 -16.74
CA ASN A 107 -14.82 0.13 -18.10
C ASN A 107 -14.09 -1.22 -18.16
N PHE A 108 -13.03 -1.38 -17.38
CA PHE A 108 -12.30 -2.64 -17.27
C PHE A 108 -13.20 -3.74 -16.69
N LEU A 109 -13.92 -3.47 -15.60
CA LEU A 109 -14.84 -4.43 -14.99
C LEU A 109 -15.99 -4.80 -15.93
N VAL A 110 -16.60 -3.83 -16.62
CA VAL A 110 -17.62 -4.10 -17.64
C VAL A 110 -17.05 -4.97 -18.75
N GLY A 111 -15.83 -4.70 -19.21
CA GLY A 111 -15.14 -5.53 -20.20
C GLY A 111 -14.91 -6.96 -19.71
N VAL A 112 -14.41 -7.14 -18.48
CA VAL A 112 -14.18 -8.46 -17.87
C VAL A 112 -15.49 -9.23 -17.73
N VAL A 113 -16.55 -8.58 -17.22
CA VAL A 113 -17.88 -9.19 -17.06
C VAL A 113 -18.47 -9.59 -18.41
N ASN A 114 -18.36 -8.72 -19.42
CA ASN A 114 -18.83 -9.02 -20.77
C ASN A 114 -18.06 -10.18 -21.41
N LEU A 115 -16.78 -10.36 -21.08
CA LEU A 115 -15.95 -11.46 -21.56
C LEU A 115 -16.05 -12.73 -20.72
N LEU A 116 -16.95 -12.81 -19.74
CA LEU A 116 -17.10 -14.06 -18.97
C LEU A 116 -17.59 -15.21 -19.86
N PRO A 117 -17.04 -16.43 -19.71
CA PRO A 117 -17.50 -17.62 -20.40
C PRO A 117 -18.76 -18.19 -19.73
N LEU A 118 -19.78 -17.36 -19.54
CA LEU A 118 -21.03 -17.71 -18.88
C LEU A 118 -22.24 -17.46 -19.78
N PRO A 119 -23.22 -18.39 -19.84
CA PRO A 119 -24.44 -18.17 -20.60
C PRO A 119 -25.11 -16.84 -20.22
N GLY A 120 -25.45 -16.02 -21.21
CA GLY A 120 -26.04 -14.69 -21.03
C GLY A 120 -25.05 -13.53 -21.19
N PHE A 121 -23.74 -13.79 -21.18
CA PHE A 121 -22.70 -12.80 -21.46
C PHE A 121 -22.14 -12.94 -22.89
N ASP A 122 -21.60 -11.86 -23.44
CA ASP A 122 -21.06 -11.84 -24.81
C ASP A 122 -19.85 -12.79 -24.98
N GLY A 123 -19.05 -12.94 -23.94
CA GLY A 123 -17.90 -13.85 -23.87
C GLY A 123 -18.30 -15.28 -24.19
N TRP A 124 -19.41 -15.77 -23.64
CA TRP A 124 -19.93 -17.09 -23.95
C TRP A 124 -20.17 -17.32 -25.43
N ARG A 125 -20.76 -16.33 -26.11
CA ARG A 125 -21.01 -16.39 -27.56
C ARG A 125 -19.70 -16.39 -28.35
N ILE A 126 -18.74 -15.54 -27.96
CA ILE A 126 -17.41 -15.47 -28.57
C ILE A 126 -16.66 -16.80 -28.42
N TYR A 127 -16.60 -17.35 -27.21
CA TYR A 127 -15.95 -18.63 -26.96
C TYR A 127 -16.64 -19.78 -27.68
N SER A 128 -17.98 -19.82 -27.67
CA SER A 128 -18.75 -20.86 -28.37
C SER A 128 -18.58 -20.84 -29.88
N ALA A 129 -18.36 -19.66 -30.47
CA ALA A 129 -18.10 -19.52 -31.90
C ALA A 129 -16.68 -19.95 -32.30
N ASN A 130 -15.70 -19.82 -31.40
CA ASN A 130 -14.28 -20.01 -31.71
C ASN A 130 -13.68 -21.30 -31.14
N ILE A 131 -14.31 -21.91 -30.12
CA ILE A 131 -13.84 -23.13 -29.46
C ILE A 131 -14.79 -24.28 -29.80
N LYS A 132 -14.25 -25.31 -30.48
CA LYS A 132 -15.04 -26.47 -30.93
C LYS A 132 -15.58 -27.34 -29.78
N SER A 133 -14.89 -27.35 -28.64
CA SER A 133 -15.25 -28.22 -27.50
C SER A 133 -16.20 -27.52 -26.54
N THR A 134 -17.50 -27.80 -26.66
CA THR A 134 -18.52 -27.28 -25.73
C THR A 134 -18.26 -27.71 -24.28
N LYS A 135 -17.71 -28.93 -24.08
CA LYS A 135 -17.35 -29.41 -22.73
C LYS A 135 -16.31 -28.52 -22.06
N PHE A 136 -15.34 -28.03 -22.82
CA PHE A 136 -14.29 -27.15 -22.30
C PHE A 136 -14.85 -25.77 -21.91
N ILE A 137 -15.74 -25.21 -22.73
CA ILE A 137 -16.40 -23.93 -22.42
C ILE A 137 -17.27 -24.07 -21.15
N ASN A 138 -18.05 -25.16 -21.06
CA ASN A 138 -18.86 -25.44 -19.87
C ASN A 138 -17.99 -25.59 -18.61
N PHE A 139 -16.82 -26.25 -18.75
CA PHE A 139 -15.86 -26.37 -17.65
C PHE A 139 -15.31 -25.01 -17.22
N LEU A 140 -14.91 -24.14 -18.15
CA LEU A 140 -14.47 -22.78 -17.84
C LEU A 140 -15.57 -21.96 -17.16
N GLY A 141 -16.80 -22.03 -17.67
CA GLY A 141 -17.95 -21.37 -17.07
C GLY A 141 -18.21 -21.86 -15.65
N ALA A 142 -18.17 -23.17 -15.42
CA ALA A 142 -18.33 -23.75 -14.08
C ALA A 142 -17.23 -23.29 -13.12
N LEU A 143 -15.98 -23.24 -13.57
CA LEU A 143 -14.85 -22.77 -12.76
C LEU A 143 -15.03 -21.30 -12.34
N VAL A 144 -15.45 -20.44 -13.28
CA VAL A 144 -15.76 -19.03 -12.99
C VAL A 144 -16.92 -18.91 -12.00
N LEU A 145 -18.02 -19.66 -12.18
CA LEU A 145 -19.15 -19.64 -11.26
C LEU A 145 -18.76 -20.07 -9.85
N ILE A 146 -17.98 -21.14 -9.73
CA ILE A 146 -17.47 -21.60 -8.43
C ILE A 146 -16.64 -20.48 -7.77
N GLY A 147 -15.76 -19.82 -8.52
CA GLY A 147 -14.98 -18.69 -8.01
C GLY A 147 -15.86 -17.54 -7.50
N ILE A 148 -16.89 -17.16 -8.25
CA ILE A 148 -17.86 -16.13 -7.84
C ILE A 148 -18.60 -16.54 -6.57
N VAL A 149 -19.11 -17.78 -6.52
CA VAL A 149 -19.84 -18.29 -5.35
C VAL A 149 -18.95 -18.34 -4.12
N LEU A 150 -17.73 -18.86 -4.22
CA LEU A 150 -16.78 -18.90 -3.11
C LEU A 150 -16.39 -17.51 -2.61
N ASN A 151 -16.33 -16.52 -3.50
CA ASN A 151 -16.04 -15.13 -3.13
C ASN A 151 -17.26 -14.43 -2.50
N ALA A 152 -18.47 -14.73 -2.96
CA ALA A 152 -19.71 -14.14 -2.45
C ALA A 152 -20.25 -14.81 -1.17
N LEU A 153 -19.93 -16.09 -0.93
CA LEU A 153 -20.41 -16.86 0.21
C LEU A 153 -20.08 -16.23 1.59
N PRO A 154 -18.84 -15.77 1.85
CA PRO A 154 -18.53 -15.08 3.10
C PRO A 154 -19.39 -13.83 3.32
N LEU A 155 -19.71 -13.11 2.25
CA LEU A 155 -20.56 -11.92 2.32
C LEU A 155 -22.00 -12.28 2.73
N LEU A 156 -22.52 -13.41 2.26
CA LEU A 156 -23.86 -13.90 2.60
C LEU A 156 -23.95 -14.54 3.99
N ALA A 157 -22.84 -15.09 4.50
CA ALA A 157 -22.79 -15.68 5.84
C ALA A 157 -22.79 -14.64 6.97
N HIS A 158 -22.57 -13.36 6.64
CA HIS A 158 -22.57 -12.22 7.56
C HIS A 158 -23.83 -11.33 7.44
N ILE A 159 -24.81 -11.74 6.63
CA ILE A 159 -26.15 -11.12 6.52
C ILE A 159 -27.15 -12.00 7.27
#